data_AF-N8NSJ3-F1
#
_entry.id   AF-N8NSJ3-F1
#
_cell.length_a   1.000
_cell.length_b   1.000
_cell.length_c   1.000
_cell.angle_alpha   90.00
_cell.angle_beta   90.00
_cell.angle_gamma   90.00
#
_symmetry.space_group_name_H-M   'P 1'
#
loop_
_entity.id
_entity.type
_entity.pdbx_description
1 polymer ?
#
loop_
_entity_poly.entity_id
_entity_poly.type
_entity_poly.pdbx_seq_one_letter_code
_entity_poly.pdbx_strand_id
1 'polypeptide(L)'
;MRVDAKPEGPRQSMSWLHTWASLILGWLLYAIFLTGTLSFFQNEITVWMKPEFHQSVPPKTQIEQTRVALAYLQQHHPDAGSWAIQLPNSRQNTTTLTIRSAGEDPRARRGGTRVTIDSATDEVLQARETRGGPFLYRFHFELYGLPRIWARWMVGVATLLMLVAIISGVITHKKIFKDFFTFRPGKGQRSWLDAHNATAVFALPFHIMITFRINVRVWFKTTVFRLNPVKAIVRAKNVDRKLREKIVASAVKCLHAVKVAALVMKCKLHLLHR
;
A
#
# COMPACT_ATOMS: atom_id res chain seq x y z
N MET A 1 -32.10 15.00 -11.55
CA MET A 1 -33.31 15.76 -11.94
C MET A 1 -34.40 15.45 -10.95
N ARG A 2 -34.81 16.45 -10.20
CA ARG A 2 -36.02 16.42 -9.39
C ARG A 2 -37.24 16.31 -10.33
N VAL A 3 -38.24 15.51 -9.97
CA VAL A 3 -39.44 15.23 -10.79
C VAL A 3 -40.26 16.52 -11.03
N ASP A 4 -40.05 17.54 -10.20
CA ASP A 4 -40.74 18.83 -10.19
C ASP A 4 -40.03 19.95 -10.95
N ALA A 5 -39.00 19.65 -11.75
CA ALA A 5 -38.37 20.54 -12.75
C ALA A 5 -37.91 21.95 -12.27
N LYS A 6 -37.85 22.23 -10.96
CA LYS A 6 -37.35 23.50 -10.42
C LYS A 6 -35.83 23.62 -10.56
N PRO A 7 -35.30 24.79 -10.95
CA PRO A 7 -33.85 25.02 -10.98
C PRO A 7 -33.29 24.91 -9.57
N GLU A 8 -32.32 24.01 -9.38
CA GLU A 8 -31.72 23.78 -8.08
C GLU A 8 -30.84 24.98 -7.72
N GLY A 9 -31.10 25.60 -6.55
CA GLY A 9 -30.24 26.64 -6.04
C GLY A 9 -28.81 26.12 -5.81
N PRO A 10 -27.76 26.97 -5.84
CA PRO A 10 -26.37 26.53 -5.73
C PRO A 10 -26.09 25.70 -4.48
N ARG A 11 -26.80 25.95 -3.37
CA ARG A 11 -26.70 25.17 -2.13
C ARG A 11 -27.21 23.73 -2.28
N GLN A 12 -28.28 23.54 -3.06
CA GLN A 12 -28.90 22.23 -3.28
C GLN A 12 -28.06 21.38 -4.22
N SER A 13 -27.54 21.99 -5.30
CA SER A 13 -26.57 21.33 -6.19
C SER A 13 -25.30 20.91 -5.44
N MET A 14 -24.78 21.75 -4.53
CA MET A 14 -23.60 21.41 -3.72
C MET A 14 -23.88 20.29 -2.72
N SER A 15 -25.06 20.28 -2.08
CA SER A 15 -25.45 19.19 -1.18
C SER A 15 -25.56 17.87 -1.93
N TRP A 16 -26.19 17.88 -3.11
CA TRP A 16 -26.31 16.69 -3.96
C TRP A 16 -24.94 16.17 -4.38
N LEU A 17 -24.08 17.04 -4.90
CA LEU A 17 -22.71 16.66 -5.31
C LEU A 17 -21.94 16.11 -4.12
N HIS A 18 -22.00 16.75 -2.95
CA HIS A 18 -21.31 16.30 -1.75
C HIS A 18 -21.77 14.92 -1.29
N THR A 19 -23.09 14.64 -1.29
CA THR A 19 -23.62 13.33 -0.91
C THR A 19 -23.15 12.24 -1.87
N TRP A 20 -23.27 12.45 -3.19
CA TRP A 20 -22.89 11.43 -4.17
C TRP A 20 -21.38 11.25 -4.28
N ALA A 21 -20.62 12.33 -4.29
CA ALA A 21 -19.16 12.27 -4.33
C ALA A 21 -18.61 11.56 -3.08
N SER A 22 -19.14 11.89 -1.89
CA SER A 22 -18.71 11.24 -0.64
C SER A 22 -19.15 9.79 -0.56
N LEU A 23 -20.30 9.43 -1.15
CA LEU A 23 -20.77 8.05 -1.20
C LEU A 23 -19.87 7.18 -2.08
N ILE A 24 -19.56 7.62 -3.30
CA ILE A 24 -18.66 6.89 -4.21
C ILE A 24 -17.26 6.79 -3.61
N LEU A 25 -16.74 7.91 -3.09
CA LEU A 25 -15.44 7.95 -2.46
C LEU A 25 -15.39 7.07 -1.20
N GLY A 26 -16.47 7.08 -0.42
CA GLY A 26 -16.64 6.26 0.77
C GLY A 26 -16.59 4.77 0.45
N TRP A 27 -17.27 4.32 -0.60
CA TRP A 27 -17.19 2.92 -1.06
C TRP A 27 -15.80 2.51 -1.52
N LEU A 28 -15.10 3.39 -2.23
CA LEU A 28 -13.71 3.15 -2.63
C LEU A 28 -12.80 3.00 -1.41
N LEU A 29 -12.87 3.95 -0.47
CA LEU A 29 -12.09 3.92 0.77
C LEU A 29 -12.43 2.70 1.62
N TYR A 30 -13.72 2.34 1.72
CA TYR A 30 -14.18 1.15 2.41
C TYR A 30 -13.54 -0.11 1.83
N ALA A 31 -13.58 -0.31 0.51
CA ALA A 31 -12.96 -1.48 -0.12
C ALA A 31 -11.45 -1.54 0.12
N ILE A 32 -10.77 -0.40 0.09
CA ILE A 32 -9.33 -0.30 0.38
C ILE A 32 -9.06 -0.65 1.85
N PHE A 33 -9.80 -0.10 2.81
CA PHE A 33 -9.58 -0.39 4.22
C PHE A 33 -9.93 -1.83 4.58
N LEU A 34 -11.03 -2.36 4.05
CA LEU A 34 -11.42 -3.76 4.27
C LEU A 34 -10.34 -4.71 3.78
N THR A 35 -9.91 -4.56 2.52
CA THR A 35 -8.83 -5.40 1.96
C THR A 35 -7.49 -5.17 2.63
N GLY A 36 -7.23 -3.96 3.12
CA GLY A 36 -6.06 -3.65 3.95
C GLY A 36 -6.05 -4.42 5.26
N THR A 37 -7.17 -4.42 5.98
CA THR A 37 -7.32 -5.18 7.24
C THR A 37 -7.15 -6.67 6.99
N LEU A 38 -7.78 -7.22 5.95
CA LEU A 38 -7.63 -8.64 5.61
C LEU A 38 -6.21 -9.00 5.15
N SER A 39 -5.44 -8.05 4.59
CA SER A 39 -4.06 -8.31 4.14
C SER A 39 -3.10 -8.64 5.28
N PHE A 40 -3.41 -8.26 6.53
CA PHE A 40 -2.65 -8.71 7.70
C PHE A 40 -2.72 -10.23 7.91
N PHE A 41 -3.81 -10.85 7.45
CA PHE A 41 -4.05 -12.28 7.53
C PHE A 41 -3.76 -12.97 6.19
N GLN A 42 -2.93 -12.38 5.32
CA GLN A 42 -2.72 -12.94 3.98
C GLN A 42 -2.19 -14.38 4.03
N ASN A 43 -1.37 -14.72 5.02
CA ASN A 43 -0.74 -16.04 5.10
C ASN A 43 -1.77 -17.07 5.55
N GLU A 44 -2.54 -16.72 6.57
CA GLU A 44 -3.61 -17.50 7.16
C GLU A 44 -4.72 -17.77 6.13
N ILE A 45 -5.13 -16.74 5.38
CA ILE A 45 -6.09 -16.88 4.27
C ILE A 45 -5.50 -17.77 3.16
N THR A 46 -4.21 -17.64 2.86
CA THR A 46 -3.57 -18.46 1.81
C THR A 46 -3.51 -19.93 2.21
N VAL A 47 -3.16 -20.21 3.47
CA VAL A 47 -3.13 -21.56 4.04
C VAL A 47 -4.53 -22.14 4.07
N TRP A 48 -5.53 -21.38 4.54
CA TRP A 48 -6.94 -21.80 4.52
C TRP A 48 -7.45 -22.14 3.10
N MET A 49 -7.02 -21.38 2.08
CA MET A 49 -7.37 -21.64 0.68
C MET A 49 -6.52 -22.73 0.01
N LYS A 50 -5.50 -23.26 0.70
CA LYS A 50 -4.59 -24.31 0.22
C LYS A 50 -4.46 -25.42 1.27
N PRO A 51 -5.50 -26.25 1.42
CA PRO A 51 -5.51 -27.32 2.42
C PRO A 51 -4.36 -28.33 2.23
N GLU A 52 -3.79 -28.41 1.02
CA GLU A 52 -2.63 -29.25 0.71
C GLU A 52 -1.41 -28.90 1.58
N PHE A 53 -1.31 -27.66 2.07
CA PHE A 53 -0.24 -27.24 2.96
C PHE A 53 -0.45 -27.65 4.42
N HIS A 54 -1.67 -27.98 4.84
CA HIS A 54 -1.95 -28.34 6.24
C HIS A 54 -1.26 -29.63 6.70
N GLN A 55 -0.89 -30.50 5.75
CA GLN A 55 -0.23 -31.77 6.03
C GLN A 55 1.23 -31.58 6.47
N SER A 56 1.83 -30.42 6.17
CA SER A 56 3.22 -30.18 6.53
C SER A 56 3.37 -29.88 8.02
N VAL A 57 4.12 -30.76 8.69
CA VAL A 57 4.46 -30.64 10.11
C VAL A 57 5.95 -30.33 10.19
N PRO A 58 6.34 -29.09 10.54
CA PRO A 58 7.75 -28.72 10.57
C PRO A 58 8.49 -29.46 11.70
N PRO A 59 9.70 -30.00 11.42
CA PRO A 59 10.59 -30.54 12.44
C PRO A 59 10.84 -29.55 13.58
N LYS A 60 11.09 -30.05 14.80
CA LYS A 60 11.25 -29.20 16.00
C LYS A 60 12.44 -28.24 15.93
N THR A 61 13.46 -28.55 15.14
CA THR A 61 14.68 -27.75 15.03
C THR A 61 14.83 -27.15 13.63
N GLN A 62 15.27 -25.89 13.60
CA GLN A 62 15.54 -25.17 12.35
C GLN A 62 16.68 -25.80 11.53
N ILE A 63 17.60 -26.47 12.21
CA ILE A 63 18.72 -27.18 11.60
C ILE A 63 18.23 -28.33 10.71
N GLU A 64 17.31 -29.16 11.23
CA GLU A 64 16.75 -30.27 10.45
C GLU A 64 15.93 -29.78 9.26
N GLN A 65 15.11 -28.74 9.45
CA GLN A 65 14.36 -28.11 8.36
C GLN A 65 15.29 -27.64 7.23
N THR A 66 16.41 -27.00 7.59
CA THR A 66 17.39 -26.51 6.62
C THR A 66 18.11 -27.66 5.94
N ARG A 67 18.41 -28.75 6.66
CA ARG A 67 19.07 -29.94 6.11
C ARG A 67 18.21 -30.61 5.04
N VAL A 68 16.91 -30.79 5.29
CA VAL A 68 15.96 -31.34 4.32
C VAL A 68 15.91 -30.46 3.07
N ALA A 69 15.70 -29.15 3.25
CA ALA A 69 15.66 -28.19 2.16
C ALA A 69 16.95 -28.14 1.33
N LEU A 70 18.11 -28.26 1.97
CA LEU A 70 19.40 -28.26 1.30
C LEU A 70 19.63 -29.55 0.50
N ALA A 71 19.25 -30.70 1.07
CA ALA A 71 19.36 -31.99 0.39
C ALA A 71 18.55 -31.99 -0.92
N TYR A 72 17.30 -31.50 -0.86
CA TYR A 72 16.45 -31.31 -2.04
C TYR A 72 17.13 -30.50 -3.14
N LEU A 73 17.65 -29.33 -2.75
CA LEU A 73 18.22 -28.36 -3.68
C LEU A 73 19.50 -28.92 -4.33
N GLN A 74 20.32 -29.62 -3.55
CA GLN A 74 21.51 -30.29 -4.06
C GLN A 74 21.17 -31.42 -5.04
N GLN A 75 20.09 -32.17 -4.78
CA GLN A 75 19.69 -33.29 -5.62
C GLN A 75 18.98 -32.85 -6.91
N HIS A 76 18.07 -31.88 -6.83
CA HIS A 76 17.21 -31.49 -7.95
C HIS A 76 17.68 -30.25 -8.71
N HIS A 77 18.47 -29.37 -8.08
CA HIS A 77 18.88 -28.09 -8.66
C HIS A 77 20.37 -27.74 -8.45
N PRO A 78 21.32 -28.68 -8.68
CA PRO A 78 22.75 -28.42 -8.46
C PRO A 78 23.30 -27.30 -9.36
N ASP A 79 22.74 -27.12 -10.56
CA ASP A 79 23.21 -26.13 -11.55
C ASP A 79 22.61 -24.72 -11.36
N ALA A 80 21.86 -24.49 -10.28
CA ALA A 80 21.26 -23.19 -10.03
C ALA A 80 22.32 -22.16 -9.60
N GLY A 81 22.18 -20.92 -10.09
CA GLY A 81 23.10 -19.84 -9.74
C GLY A 81 22.94 -19.33 -8.30
N SER A 82 21.74 -19.42 -7.72
CA SER A 82 21.53 -19.19 -6.28
C SER A 82 20.24 -19.83 -5.78
N TRP A 83 20.25 -20.19 -4.50
CA TRP A 83 19.07 -20.65 -3.76
C TRP A 83 18.70 -19.65 -2.67
N ALA A 84 17.41 -19.47 -2.44
CA ALA A 84 16.89 -18.83 -1.24
C ALA A 84 15.90 -19.76 -0.56
N ILE A 85 16.19 -20.13 0.69
CA ILE A 85 15.37 -21.00 1.51
C ILE A 85 14.61 -20.12 2.50
N GLN A 86 13.28 -20.24 2.50
CA GLN A 86 12.42 -19.62 3.48
C GLN A 86 11.82 -20.70 4.38
N LEU A 87 12.33 -20.76 5.59
CA LEU A 87 11.98 -21.76 6.60
C LEU A 87 10.59 -21.49 7.20
N PRO A 88 9.93 -22.52 7.73
CA PRO A 88 8.64 -22.39 8.37
C PRO A 88 8.75 -21.50 9.62
N ASN A 89 7.65 -20.83 9.93
CA ASN A 89 7.50 -19.94 11.07
C ASN A 89 6.10 -20.13 11.69
N SER A 90 5.77 -19.36 12.72
CA SER A 90 4.48 -19.49 13.43
C SER A 90 3.23 -19.29 12.55
N ARG A 91 3.36 -18.72 11.35
CA ARG A 91 2.26 -18.45 10.42
C ARG A 91 2.33 -19.26 9.12
N GLN A 92 3.41 -20.01 8.90
CA GLN A 92 3.65 -20.79 7.68
C GLN A 92 4.40 -22.07 8.06
N ASN A 93 3.78 -23.22 7.82
CA ASN A 93 4.31 -24.54 8.18
C ASN A 93 5.16 -25.19 7.07
N THR A 94 5.11 -24.66 5.85
CA THR A 94 5.85 -25.19 4.69
C THR A 94 7.18 -24.48 4.48
N THR A 95 8.13 -25.19 3.87
CA THR A 95 9.40 -24.60 3.45
C THR A 95 9.27 -24.13 2.01
N THR A 96 9.56 -22.86 1.76
CA THR A 96 9.50 -22.28 0.42
C THR A 96 10.90 -22.06 -0.13
N LEU A 97 11.17 -22.65 -1.28
CA LEU A 97 12.43 -22.56 -2.01
C LEU A 97 12.27 -21.61 -3.19
N THR A 98 13.21 -20.69 -3.38
CA THR A 98 13.29 -19.85 -4.57
C THR A 98 14.62 -20.15 -5.27
N ILE A 99 14.53 -20.74 -6.47
CA ILE A 99 15.67 -21.20 -7.25
C ILE A 99 15.89 -20.21 -8.40
N ARG A 100 17.11 -19.66 -8.52
CA ARG A 100 17.50 -18.80 -9.65
C ARG A 100 18.51 -19.50 -10.54
N SER A 101 18.32 -19.43 -11.85
CA SER A 101 19.20 -20.06 -12.83
C SER A 101 20.55 -19.36 -12.92
N ALA A 102 21.60 -20.10 -13.29
CA ALA A 102 22.92 -19.53 -13.55
C ALA A 102 22.84 -18.51 -14.70
N GLY A 103 23.21 -17.25 -14.41
CA GLY A 103 23.13 -16.13 -15.36
C GLY A 103 21.98 -15.15 -15.11
N GLU A 104 21.03 -15.46 -14.22
CA GLU A 104 20.02 -14.51 -13.77
C GLU A 104 20.64 -13.52 -12.76
N ASP A 105 20.35 -12.21 -12.90
CA ASP A 105 20.91 -11.19 -12.01
C ASP A 105 20.51 -11.49 -10.54
N PRO A 106 21.48 -11.81 -9.65
CA PRO A 106 21.18 -12.09 -8.25
C PRO A 106 20.52 -10.92 -7.51
N ARG A 107 20.66 -9.70 -8.04
CA ARG A 107 20.08 -8.47 -7.50
C ARG A 107 18.72 -8.13 -8.11
N ALA A 108 18.22 -8.91 -9.07
CA ALA A 108 16.91 -8.70 -9.63
C ALA A 108 15.82 -8.89 -8.56
N ARG A 109 15.00 -7.86 -8.36
CA ARG A 109 13.86 -7.87 -7.41
C ARG A 109 12.76 -8.87 -7.77
N ARG A 110 12.77 -9.41 -8.99
CA ARG A 110 11.80 -10.37 -9.53
C ARG A 110 12.59 -11.38 -10.35
N GLY A 111 12.34 -12.66 -10.12
CA GLY A 111 13.09 -13.75 -10.77
C GLY A 111 13.08 -15.01 -9.91
N GLY A 112 13.45 -16.12 -10.53
CA GLY A 112 13.49 -17.46 -9.93
C GLY A 112 12.16 -18.22 -9.88
N THR A 113 12.27 -19.54 -9.97
CA THR A 113 11.16 -20.48 -9.80
C THR A 113 10.94 -20.73 -8.32
N ARG A 114 9.69 -20.60 -7.86
CA ARG A 114 9.32 -20.86 -6.48
C ARG A 114 8.71 -22.25 -6.36
N VAL A 115 9.32 -23.08 -5.51
CA VAL A 115 8.86 -24.42 -5.19
C VAL A 115 8.55 -24.46 -3.69
N THR A 116 7.45 -25.10 -3.32
CA THR A 116 7.09 -25.30 -1.91
C THR A 116 7.22 -26.78 -1.61
N ILE A 117 7.98 -27.11 -0.57
CA ILE A 117 8.22 -28.48 -0.14
C ILE A 117 7.67 -28.68 1.27
N ASP A 118 7.41 -29.94 1.61
CA ASP A 118 7.19 -30.35 2.97
C ASP A 118 8.45 -30.11 3.81
N SER A 119 8.27 -29.52 4.98
CA SER A 119 9.37 -29.21 5.89
C SER A 119 10.07 -30.44 6.49
N ALA A 120 9.48 -31.63 6.41
CA ALA A 120 9.98 -32.88 6.99
C ALA A 120 10.37 -33.95 5.96
N THR A 121 9.55 -34.16 4.92
CA THR A 121 9.68 -35.33 4.01
C THR A 121 10.27 -35.01 2.65
N ASP A 122 10.63 -33.75 2.41
CA ASP A 122 11.17 -33.26 1.13
C ASP A 122 10.21 -33.36 -0.07
N GLU A 123 8.94 -33.68 0.18
CA GLU A 123 7.95 -33.83 -0.87
C GLU A 123 7.51 -32.47 -1.41
N VAL A 124 7.42 -32.35 -2.73
CA VAL A 124 6.95 -31.12 -3.37
C VAL A 124 5.45 -31.00 -3.19
N LEU A 125 5.02 -29.97 -2.45
CA LEU A 125 3.62 -29.68 -2.22
C LEU A 125 3.06 -28.84 -3.37
N GLN A 126 2.44 -29.50 -4.34
CA GLN A 126 1.71 -28.85 -5.42
C GLN A 126 0.32 -28.43 -4.95
N ALA A 127 0.21 -27.20 -4.45
CA ALA A 127 -1.09 -26.64 -4.09
C ALA A 127 -1.86 -26.13 -5.31
N ARG A 128 -3.19 -26.16 -5.21
CA ARG A 128 -4.08 -25.59 -6.24
C ARG A 128 -3.73 -24.15 -6.57
N GLU A 129 -3.99 -23.76 -7.83
CA GLU A 129 -3.85 -22.37 -8.23
C GLU A 129 -4.90 -21.51 -7.52
N THR A 130 -4.44 -20.72 -6.56
CA THR A 130 -5.23 -19.68 -5.92
C THR A 130 -4.38 -18.45 -5.67
N ARG A 131 -4.97 -17.28 -5.93
CA ARG A 131 -4.33 -15.99 -5.62
C ARG A 131 -4.40 -15.67 -4.13
N GLY A 132 -5.22 -16.40 -3.36
CA GLY A 132 -5.20 -16.41 -1.90
C GLY A 132 -5.26 -15.02 -1.25
N GLY A 133 -4.53 -14.90 -0.13
CA GLY A 133 -4.24 -13.62 0.51
C GLY A 133 -3.45 -12.60 -0.34
N PRO A 134 -2.49 -13.01 -1.21
CA PRO A 134 -1.80 -12.09 -2.11
C PRO A 134 -2.73 -11.25 -3.01
N PHE A 135 -3.91 -11.75 -3.35
CA PHE A 135 -4.94 -10.98 -4.06
C PHE A 135 -5.39 -9.76 -3.25
N LEU A 136 -5.74 -9.96 -1.98
CA LEU A 136 -6.23 -8.92 -1.08
C LEU A 136 -5.16 -7.84 -0.86
N TYR A 137 -3.92 -8.28 -0.64
CA TYR A 137 -2.77 -7.39 -0.55
C TYR A 137 -2.58 -6.55 -1.82
N ARG A 138 -2.69 -7.17 -3.01
CA ARG A 138 -2.56 -6.46 -4.29
C ARG A 138 -3.73 -5.51 -4.52
N PHE A 139 -4.96 -5.91 -4.18
CA PHE A 139 -6.14 -5.07 -4.31
C PHE A 139 -6.01 -3.81 -3.46
N HIS A 140 -5.57 -3.95 -2.20
CA HIS A 140 -5.37 -2.83 -1.28
C HIS A 140 -4.42 -1.75 -1.82
N PHE A 141 -3.32 -2.15 -2.49
CA PHE A 141 -2.31 -1.21 -2.99
C PHE A 141 -2.47 -0.76 -4.43
N GLU A 142 -2.98 -1.62 -5.30
CA GLU A 142 -2.95 -1.42 -6.75
C GLU A 142 -4.34 -1.48 -7.40
N LEU A 143 -5.43 -1.66 -6.63
CA LEU A 143 -6.81 -1.81 -7.14
C LEU A 143 -6.83 -2.79 -8.32
N TYR A 144 -6.83 -4.08 -7.98
CA TYR A 144 -6.62 -5.17 -8.94
C TYR A 144 -7.44 -4.97 -10.23
N GLY A 145 -6.75 -5.01 -11.38
CA GLY A 145 -7.35 -4.76 -12.69
C GLY A 145 -7.02 -3.39 -13.30
N LEU A 146 -6.53 -2.43 -12.51
CA LEU A 146 -6.12 -1.11 -13.02
C LEU A 146 -4.61 -0.99 -13.25
N PRO A 147 -4.18 -0.14 -14.20
CA PRO A 147 -2.76 0.17 -14.34
C PRO A 147 -2.23 0.81 -13.05
N ARG A 148 -1.08 0.34 -12.57
CA ARG A 148 -0.44 0.77 -11.30
C ARG A 148 -0.28 2.27 -11.14
N ILE A 149 -0.22 3.02 -12.24
CA ILE A 149 -0.11 4.48 -12.20
C ILE A 149 -1.45 5.10 -11.81
N TRP A 150 -2.54 4.67 -12.45
CA TRP A 150 -3.89 5.16 -12.21
C TRP A 150 -4.38 4.82 -10.82
N ALA A 151 -4.20 3.55 -10.39
CA ALA A 151 -4.57 3.14 -9.05
C ALA A 151 -3.91 3.99 -7.97
N ARG A 152 -2.60 4.31 -8.12
CA ARG A 152 -1.89 5.17 -7.17
C ARG A 152 -2.41 6.61 -7.14
N TRP A 153 -2.80 7.16 -8.29
CA TRP A 153 -3.41 8.48 -8.33
C TRP A 153 -4.79 8.50 -7.68
N MET A 154 -5.63 7.50 -7.97
CA MET A 154 -6.96 7.37 -7.37
C MET A 154 -6.88 7.26 -5.85
N VAL A 155 -6.05 6.34 -5.34
CA VAL A 155 -5.84 6.17 -3.89
C VAL A 155 -5.20 7.42 -3.27
N GLY A 156 -4.28 8.08 -3.98
CA GLY A 156 -3.66 9.34 -3.52
C GLY A 156 -4.68 10.47 -3.36
N VAL A 157 -5.51 10.72 -4.38
CA VAL A 157 -6.57 11.74 -4.32
C VAL A 157 -7.60 11.37 -3.26
N ALA A 158 -8.01 10.10 -3.19
CA ALA A 158 -9.00 9.65 -2.22
C ALA A 158 -8.53 9.86 -0.77
N THR A 159 -7.27 9.51 -0.48
CA THR A 159 -6.68 9.69 0.85
C THR A 159 -6.40 11.15 1.18
N LEU A 160 -6.12 12.00 0.19
CA LEU A 160 -6.02 13.45 0.37
C LEU A 160 -7.37 14.07 0.75
N LEU A 161 -8.43 13.72 0.02
CA LEU A 161 -9.79 14.18 0.34
C LEU A 161 -10.23 13.68 1.72
N MET A 162 -9.90 12.45 2.07
CA MET A 162 -10.16 11.94 3.43
C MET A 162 -9.38 12.71 4.50
N LEU A 163 -8.11 13.07 4.26
CA LEU A 163 -7.34 13.88 5.21
C LEU A 163 -7.98 15.26 5.42
N VAL A 164 -8.42 15.91 4.34
CA VAL A 164 -9.14 17.20 4.43
C VAL A 164 -10.45 17.02 5.20
N ALA A 165 -11.20 15.95 4.94
CA ALA A 165 -12.43 15.64 5.65
C ALA A 165 -12.20 15.40 7.16
N ILE A 166 -11.12 14.70 7.53
CA ILE A 166 -10.74 14.48 8.93
C ILE A 166 -10.39 15.81 9.61
N ILE A 167 -9.53 16.63 8.99
CA ILE A 167 -9.13 17.93 9.55
C ILE A 167 -10.35 18.84 9.71
N SER A 168 -11.18 18.93 8.66
CA SER A 168 -12.45 19.67 8.69
C SER A 168 -13.37 19.15 9.79
N GLY A 169 -13.53 17.82 9.91
CA GLY A 169 -14.35 17.17 10.94
C GLY A 169 -13.89 17.55 12.34
N VAL A 170 -12.59 17.45 12.64
CA VAL A 170 -12.01 17.82 13.94
C VAL A 170 -12.25 19.29 14.27
N ILE A 171 -12.10 20.20 13.29
CA ILE A 171 -12.33 21.63 13.50
C ILE A 171 -13.82 21.92 13.76
N THR A 172 -14.72 21.30 13.00
CA THR A 172 -16.17 21.51 13.14
C THR A 172 -16.76 20.92 14.43
N HIS A 173 -16.26 19.76 14.87
CA HIS A 173 -16.74 19.10 16.08
C HIS A 173 -15.99 19.62 17.32
N LYS A 174 -16.31 20.85 17.74
CA LYS A 174 -15.70 21.50 18.92
C LYS A 174 -15.93 20.74 20.25
N LYS A 175 -16.87 19.79 20.30
CA LYS A 175 -17.23 18.97 21.47
C LYS A 175 -16.90 17.49 21.33
N ILE A 176 -16.10 17.10 20.33
CA ILE A 176 -15.87 15.67 19.99
C ILE A 176 -15.41 14.82 21.19
N PHE A 177 -14.61 15.40 22.09
CA PHE A 177 -14.15 14.73 23.31
C PHE A 177 -15.23 14.58 24.38
N LYS A 178 -16.17 15.53 24.51
CA LYS A 178 -17.29 15.41 25.45
C LYS A 178 -18.32 14.40 24.96
N ASP A 179 -18.55 14.38 23.64
CA ASP A 179 -19.50 13.48 23.01
C ASP A 179 -18.97 12.03 22.99
N PHE A 180 -17.65 11.82 22.95
CA PHE A 180 -17.01 10.50 23.11
C PHE A 180 -17.41 9.79 24.42
N PHE A 181 -17.52 10.54 25.53
CA PHE A 181 -17.88 9.97 26.84
C PHE A 181 -19.40 9.93 27.09
N THR A 182 -20.21 10.47 26.19
CA THR A 182 -21.66 10.61 26.40
C THR A 182 -22.44 9.73 25.44
N PHE A 183 -22.42 8.41 25.64
CA PHE A 183 -23.26 7.50 24.84
C PHE A 183 -24.72 7.56 25.33
N ARG A 184 -25.64 7.99 24.45
CA ARG A 184 -27.08 8.09 24.77
C ARG A 184 -27.86 6.99 24.04
N PRO A 185 -28.12 5.83 24.66
CA PRO A 185 -28.91 4.76 24.04
C PRO A 185 -30.39 5.17 23.88
N GLY A 186 -31.08 4.56 22.91
CA GLY A 186 -32.55 4.68 22.75
C GLY A 186 -33.06 5.90 21.96
N LYS A 187 -32.21 6.67 21.27
CA LYS A 187 -32.62 7.87 20.49
C LYS A 187 -32.30 7.79 19.00
N GLY A 188 -32.42 6.58 18.42
CA GLY A 188 -32.37 6.33 16.97
C GLY A 188 -31.20 7.03 16.26
N GLN A 189 -31.52 8.01 15.40
CA GLN A 189 -30.54 8.77 14.61
C GLN A 189 -29.49 9.52 15.45
N ARG A 190 -29.85 10.00 16.65
CA ARG A 190 -28.89 10.66 17.55
C ARG A 190 -27.90 9.65 18.17
N SER A 191 -28.37 8.45 18.50
CA SER A 191 -27.49 7.38 18.99
C SER A 191 -26.50 6.91 17.91
N TRP A 192 -26.91 6.91 16.64
CA TRP A 192 -26.02 6.61 15.51
C TRP A 192 -24.95 7.69 15.30
N LEU A 193 -25.32 8.97 15.47
CA LEU A 193 -24.37 10.07 15.43
C LEU A 193 -23.36 9.98 16.58
N ASP A 194 -23.81 9.67 17.79
CA ASP A 194 -22.94 9.48 18.95
C ASP A 194 -21.97 8.29 18.73
N ALA A 195 -22.46 7.17 18.15
CA ALA A 195 -21.62 6.03 17.79
C ALA A 195 -20.60 6.37 16.68
N HIS A 196 -21.01 7.15 15.67
CA HIS A 196 -20.10 7.62 14.63
C HIS A 196 -19.01 8.53 15.21
N ASN A 197 -19.37 9.46 16.09
CA ASN A 197 -18.40 10.33 16.78
C ASN A 197 -17.42 9.51 17.63
N ALA A 198 -17.92 8.54 18.40
CA ALA A 198 -17.08 7.70 19.25
C ALA A 198 -16.07 6.87 18.44
N THR A 199 -16.54 6.20 17.38
CA THR A 199 -15.69 5.42 16.47
C THR A 199 -14.71 6.29 15.68
N ALA A 200 -15.13 7.49 15.26
CA ALA A 200 -14.29 8.46 14.56
C ALA A 200 -13.12 8.94 15.43
N VAL A 201 -13.37 9.28 16.71
CA VAL A 201 -12.32 9.69 17.65
C VAL A 201 -11.35 8.54 17.93
N PHE A 202 -11.88 7.34 18.18
CA PHE A 202 -11.05 6.16 18.45
C PHE A 202 -10.11 5.85 17.27
N ALA A 203 -10.63 5.94 16.04
CA ALA A 203 -9.86 5.62 14.85
C ALA A 203 -9.04 6.82 14.30
N LEU A 204 -9.26 8.03 14.80
CA LEU A 204 -8.61 9.27 14.34
C LEU A 204 -7.08 9.20 14.24
N PRO A 205 -6.32 8.77 15.28
CA PRO A 205 -4.86 8.74 15.21
C PRO A 205 -4.37 7.81 14.10
N PHE A 206 -5.04 6.67 13.90
CA PHE A 206 -4.69 5.70 12.87
C PHE A 206 -4.98 6.24 11.45
N HIS A 207 -6.14 6.88 11.25
CA HIS A 207 -6.50 7.45 9.96
C HIS A 207 -5.58 8.60 9.55
N ILE A 208 -5.19 9.48 10.48
CA ILE A 208 -4.22 10.55 10.23
C ILE A 208 -2.86 9.96 9.84
N MET A 209 -2.37 8.96 10.60
CA MET A 209 -1.09 8.31 10.29
C MET A 209 -1.08 7.69 8.89
N ILE A 210 -2.14 6.96 8.52
CA ILE A 210 -2.21 6.25 7.23
C ILE A 210 -2.33 7.22 6.07
N THR A 211 -3.24 8.19 6.15
CA THR A 211 -3.38 9.21 5.09
C THR A 211 -2.10 9.97 4.86
N PHE A 212 -1.43 10.38 5.93
CA PHE A 212 -0.15 11.06 5.84
C PHE A 212 0.91 10.17 5.16
N ARG A 213 1.08 8.92 5.62
CA ARG A 213 2.03 7.95 5.05
C ARG A 213 1.78 7.69 3.56
N ILE A 214 0.51 7.54 3.16
CA ILE A 214 0.15 7.30 1.76
C ILE A 214 0.45 8.53 0.91
N ASN A 215 0.03 9.71 1.33
CA ASN A 215 0.25 10.95 0.58
C ASN A 215 1.75 11.24 0.40
N VAL A 216 2.55 11.08 1.46
CA VAL A 216 4.01 11.21 1.39
C VAL A 216 4.61 10.22 0.39
N ARG A 217 4.17 8.95 0.40
CA ARG A 217 4.65 7.93 -0.54
C ARG A 217 4.27 8.23 -1.99
N VAL A 218 3.05 8.71 -2.23
CA VAL A 218 2.58 9.10 -3.57
C VAL A 218 3.41 10.29 -4.06
N TRP A 219 3.50 11.35 -3.26
CA TRP A 219 4.27 12.56 -3.58
C TRP A 219 5.75 12.25 -3.86
N PHE A 220 6.40 11.44 -3.02
CA PHE A 220 7.79 11.06 -3.24
C PHE A 220 7.97 10.27 -4.54
N LYS A 221 7.07 9.33 -4.85
CA LYS A 221 7.16 8.56 -6.10
C LYS A 221 6.81 9.37 -7.35
N THR A 222 5.92 10.35 -7.28
CA THR A 222 5.54 11.18 -8.44
C THR A 222 6.53 12.31 -8.68
N THR A 223 7.02 12.94 -7.62
CA THR A 223 7.88 14.13 -7.69
C THR A 223 9.35 13.71 -7.70
N VAL A 224 9.82 12.99 -6.69
CA VAL A 224 11.25 12.66 -6.54
C VAL A 224 11.72 11.60 -7.53
N PHE A 225 10.90 10.58 -7.81
CA PHE A 225 11.30 9.52 -8.76
C PHE A 225 11.27 9.99 -10.22
N ARG A 226 10.37 10.93 -10.57
CA ARG A 226 10.29 11.54 -11.90
C ARG A 226 11.37 12.59 -12.10
N LEU A 227 11.75 13.30 -11.03
CA LEU A 227 12.86 14.24 -11.02
C LEU A 227 14.21 13.57 -10.77
N ASN A 228 14.30 12.24 -10.63
CA ASN A 228 15.55 11.56 -10.28
C ASN A 228 16.60 11.84 -11.37
N PRO A 229 17.55 12.76 -11.11
CA PRO A 229 18.48 13.20 -12.13
C PRO A 229 19.45 12.08 -12.47
N VAL A 230 19.67 11.10 -11.58
CA VAL A 230 20.56 9.96 -11.82
C VAL A 230 20.05 9.08 -12.96
N LYS A 231 18.73 8.83 -13.05
CA LYS A 231 18.17 8.08 -14.19
C LYS A 231 18.20 8.89 -15.47
N ALA A 232 17.97 10.21 -15.38
CA ALA A 232 18.12 11.11 -16.52
C ALA A 232 19.57 11.17 -17.01
N ILE A 233 20.55 11.20 -16.11
CA ILE A 233 22.00 11.22 -16.38
C ILE A 233 22.47 9.87 -16.92
N VAL A 234 22.01 8.74 -16.37
CA VAL A 234 22.32 7.40 -16.91
C VAL A 234 21.71 7.23 -18.30
N ARG A 235 20.49 7.70 -18.53
CA ARG A 235 19.86 7.70 -19.86
C ARG A 235 20.56 8.66 -20.84
N ALA A 236 21.03 9.81 -20.36
CA ALA A 236 21.84 10.76 -21.12
C ALA A 236 23.26 10.24 -21.37
N LYS A 237 23.77 9.32 -20.55
CA LYS A 237 25.07 8.67 -20.78
C LYS A 237 25.05 7.84 -22.07
N ASN A 238 23.89 7.38 -22.53
CA ASN A 238 23.74 6.63 -23.78
C ASN A 238 23.33 7.49 -24.99
N VAL A 239 23.29 8.83 -24.86
CA VAL A 239 22.88 9.73 -25.95
C VAL A 239 23.90 10.87 -26.10
N ASP A 240 24.07 11.30 -27.36
CA ASP A 240 24.96 12.33 -27.91
C ASP A 240 25.31 13.50 -26.95
N ARG A 241 26.57 13.96 -27.01
CA ARG A 241 27.23 14.98 -26.17
C ARG A 241 26.41 16.28 -26.05
N LYS A 242 25.76 16.71 -27.14
CA LYS A 242 24.90 17.91 -27.14
C LYS A 242 23.65 17.78 -26.27
N LEU A 243 23.10 16.58 -26.11
CA LEU A 243 21.95 16.35 -25.24
C LEU A 243 22.36 16.33 -23.76
N ARG A 244 23.57 15.85 -23.46
CA ARG A 244 24.14 15.87 -22.10
C ARG A 244 24.29 17.30 -21.57
N GLU A 245 24.81 18.22 -22.38
CA GLU A 245 24.96 19.63 -22.00
C GLU A 245 23.60 20.30 -21.73
N LYS A 246 22.59 20.05 -22.57
CA LYS A 246 21.22 20.56 -22.36
C LYS A 246 20.56 19.99 -21.10
N ILE A 247 20.74 18.69 -20.82
CA ILE A 247 20.18 18.04 -19.63
C ILE A 247 20.88 18.54 -18.36
N VAL A 248 22.20 18.69 -18.37
CA VAL A 248 22.96 19.23 -17.22
C VAL A 248 22.54 20.68 -16.95
N ALA A 249 22.41 21.52 -17.97
CA ALA A 249 21.92 22.89 -17.81
C ALA A 249 20.50 22.93 -17.24
N SER A 250 19.61 22.04 -17.67
CA SER A 250 18.25 21.92 -17.13
C SER A 250 18.23 21.39 -15.69
N ALA A 251 19.10 20.44 -15.35
CA ALA A 251 19.22 19.89 -14.00
C ALA A 251 19.76 20.92 -13.00
N VAL A 252 20.74 21.74 -13.40
CA VAL A 252 21.26 22.85 -12.59
C VAL A 252 20.18 23.90 -12.34
N LYS A 253 19.39 24.25 -13.36
CA LYS A 253 18.23 25.16 -13.19
C LYS A 253 17.18 24.58 -12.25
N CYS A 254 16.87 23.28 -12.36
CA CYS A 254 15.94 22.61 -11.45
C CYS A 254 16.45 22.58 -10.00
N LEU A 255 17.73 22.31 -9.79
CA LEU A 255 18.35 22.29 -8.46
C LEU A 255 18.33 23.69 -7.83
N HIS A 256 18.55 24.74 -8.64
CA HIS A 256 18.38 26.13 -8.20
C HIS A 256 16.93 26.42 -7.79
N ALA A 257 15.95 26.00 -8.60
CA ALA A 257 14.53 26.19 -8.28
C ALA A 257 14.12 25.47 -6.99
N VAL A 258 14.64 24.26 -6.73
CA VAL A 258 14.41 23.53 -5.48
C VAL A 258 15.06 24.23 -4.28
N LYS A 259 16.29 24.73 -4.42
CA LYS A 259 16.94 25.54 -3.36
C LYS A 259 16.16 26.82 -3.07
N VAL A 260 15.69 27.52 -4.10
CA VAL A 260 14.86 28.73 -3.95
C VAL A 260 13.53 28.39 -3.28
N ALA A 261 12.84 27.33 -3.69
CA ALA A 261 11.60 26.89 -3.05
C ALA A 261 11.81 26.50 -1.58
N ALA A 262 12.91 25.82 -1.25
CA ALA A 262 13.28 25.50 0.13
C ALA A 262 13.60 26.76 0.95
N LEU A 263 14.26 27.76 0.36
CA LEU A 263 14.53 29.05 1.00
C LEU A 263 13.24 29.84 1.25
N VAL A 264 12.32 29.89 0.28
CA VAL A 264 11.02 30.53 0.41
C VAL A 264 10.20 29.85 1.51
N MET A 265 10.24 28.53 1.58
CA MET A 265 9.56 27.77 2.64
C MET A 265 10.16 28.07 4.02
N LYS A 266 11.50 28.17 4.13
CA LYS A 266 12.20 28.55 5.37
C LYS A 266 11.88 29.98 5.81
N CYS A 267 11.85 30.91 4.86
CA CYS A 267 11.54 32.31 5.10
C CYS A 267 10.08 32.50 5.55
N LYS A 268 9.15 31.75 4.93
CA LYS A 268 7.73 31.75 5.30
C LYS A 268 7.47 31.10 6.66
N LEU A 269 8.25 30.07 7.04
CA LEU A 269 8.23 29.50 8.40
C LEU A 269 8.74 30.49 9.45
N HIS A 270 9.74 31.31 9.12
CA HIS A 270 10.31 32.27 10.05
C HIS A 270 9.40 33.48 10.29
N LEU A 271 8.63 33.89 9.26
CA LEU A 271 7.59 34.93 9.38
C LEU A 271 6.33 34.47 10.14
N LEU A 272 6.10 33.16 10.27
CA LEU A 272 5.00 32.59 11.06
C LEU A 272 5.35 32.41 12.55
N HIS A 273 6.62 32.60 12.92
CA HIS A 273 7.14 32.46 14.28
C HIS A 273 7.51 33.81 14.94
N ARG A 274 7.23 34.93 14.26
CA ARG A 274 7.17 36.28 14.84
C ARG A 274 5.71 36.71 14.93
#